data_AF-A0A9X1PU74-F1
#
_entry.id   AF-A0A9X1PU74-F1
#
_cell.length_a   1.000
_cell.length_b   1.000
_cell.length_c   1.000
_cell.angle_alpha   90.00
_cell.angle_beta   90.00
_cell.angle_gamma   90.00
#
_symmetry.space_group_name_H-M   'P 1'
#
loop_
_entity.id
_entity.type
_entity.pdbx_description
1 polymer ?
#
loop_
_entity_poly.entity_id
_entity_poly.type
_entity_poly.pdbx_seq_one_letter_code
_entity_poly.pdbx_strand_id
1 'polypeptide(L)'
;MRKLLTIILSLPLLLTAPAFAQGDDSDVIKQMNTQWLQSYPKRDTASLSRILADDFVMISPTGKKLSKTDVLRNVLTPDQQIINVTIDSTDLQIVNNVGLLTAYTSFVMKDKEKIRKGKNCYSDVYIKRKGTWVAINAHETLLELK
;
A
#
# COMPACT_ATOMS: atom_id res chain seq x y z
N MET A 1 16.83 64.21 32.14
CA MET A 1 16.19 62.87 32.22
C MET A 1 15.73 62.48 30.82
N ARG A 2 16.52 61.66 30.09
CA ARG A 2 16.19 61.20 28.73
C ARG A 2 15.32 59.93 28.84
N LYS A 3 14.08 59.98 28.34
CA LYS A 3 13.21 58.79 28.23
C LYS A 3 13.54 58.07 26.92
N LEU A 4 14.00 56.83 27.01
CA LEU A 4 14.25 55.95 25.87
C LEU A 4 12.93 55.32 25.41
N LEU A 5 12.59 55.44 24.13
CA LEU A 5 11.41 54.86 23.51
C LEU A 5 11.81 53.50 22.90
N THR A 6 11.34 52.39 23.48
CA THR A 6 11.62 51.04 22.96
C THR A 6 10.51 50.66 21.97
N ILE A 7 10.84 50.68 20.67
CA ILE A 7 9.96 50.19 19.59
C ILE A 7 10.16 48.68 19.49
N ILE A 8 9.14 47.90 19.87
CA ILE A 8 9.12 46.45 19.67
C ILE A 8 8.61 46.19 18.25
N LEU A 9 9.54 45.88 17.34
CA LEU A 9 9.23 45.49 15.96
C LEU A 9 8.89 43.99 15.96
N SER A 10 7.59 43.66 15.99
CA SER A 10 7.12 42.27 15.86
C SER A 10 7.22 41.81 14.40
N LEU A 11 8.22 40.98 14.10
CA LEU A 11 8.39 40.34 12.80
C LEU A 11 7.44 39.13 12.69
N PRO A 12 6.51 39.08 11.71
CA PRO A 12 5.66 37.91 11.54
C PRO A 12 6.51 36.74 11.02
N LEU A 13 6.60 35.68 11.81
CA LEU A 13 7.23 34.43 11.43
C LEU A 13 6.35 33.72 10.39
N LEU A 14 6.60 33.96 9.10
CA LEU A 14 6.05 33.18 8.00
C LEU A 14 6.63 31.77 8.08
N LEU A 15 5.91 30.88 8.75
CA LEU A 15 6.13 29.43 8.69
C LEU A 15 5.79 28.96 7.27
N THR A 16 6.76 29.01 6.38
CA THR A 16 6.71 28.29 5.12
C THR A 16 6.83 26.81 5.43
N ALA A 17 5.69 26.13 5.57
CA ALA A 17 5.69 24.67 5.61
C ALA A 17 6.34 24.16 4.30
N PRO A 18 7.24 23.17 4.38
CA PRO A 18 7.80 22.58 3.17
C PRO A 18 6.65 21.99 2.36
N ALA A 19 6.44 22.53 1.16
CA ALA A 19 5.64 21.87 0.15
C ALA A 19 6.43 20.61 -0.26
N PHE A 20 6.18 19.50 0.42
CA PHE A 20 6.61 18.21 -0.08
C PHE A 20 6.04 18.11 -1.49
N ALA A 21 6.91 17.87 -2.48
CA ALA A 21 6.50 17.61 -3.85
C ALA A 21 5.48 16.47 -3.82
N GLN A 22 4.22 16.83 -3.86
CA GLN A 22 3.11 15.90 -3.84
C GLN A 22 3.04 15.37 -5.25
N GLY A 23 3.69 14.23 -5.52
CA GLY A 23 3.42 13.46 -6.72
C GLY A 23 1.91 13.25 -6.84
N ASP A 24 1.41 13.09 -8.06
CA ASP A 24 -0.02 12.80 -8.30
C ASP A 24 -0.42 11.66 -7.36
N ASP A 25 -1.50 11.84 -6.59
CA ASP A 25 -1.99 10.82 -5.66
C ASP A 25 -2.23 9.49 -6.39
N SER A 26 -2.55 9.54 -7.69
CA SER A 26 -2.61 8.39 -8.59
C SER A 26 -1.29 7.63 -8.69
N ASP A 27 -0.18 8.35 -8.90
CA ASP A 27 1.15 7.75 -9.00
C ASP A 27 1.62 7.17 -7.67
N VAL A 28 1.30 7.86 -6.57
CA VAL A 28 1.60 7.37 -5.21
C VAL A 28 0.91 6.03 -4.96
N ILE A 29 -0.40 5.93 -5.23
CA ILE A 29 -1.16 4.70 -5.02
C ILE A 29 -0.67 3.58 -5.96
N LYS A 30 -0.41 3.86 -7.24
CA LYS A 30 0.12 2.86 -8.19
C LYS A 30 1.51 2.35 -7.78
N GLN A 31 2.36 3.24 -7.25
CA GLN A 31 3.66 2.86 -6.71
C GLN A 31 3.51 1.99 -5.46
N MET A 32 2.63 2.37 -4.52
CA MET A 32 2.32 1.56 -3.34
C MET A 32 1.80 0.17 -3.72
N ASN A 33 0.89 0.08 -4.70
CA ASN A 33 0.38 -1.18 -5.21
C ASN A 33 1.50 -2.05 -5.78
N THR A 34 2.38 -1.47 -6.60
CA THR A 34 3.55 -2.17 -7.13
C THR A 34 4.46 -2.68 -6.01
N GLN A 35 4.73 -1.85 -4.99
CA GLN A 35 5.56 -2.21 -3.84
C GLN A 35 4.94 -3.33 -3.00
N TRP A 36 3.61 -3.30 -2.81
CA TRP A 36 2.89 -4.38 -2.15
C TRP A 36 3.11 -5.69 -2.91
N LEU A 37 2.79 -5.74 -4.20
CA LEU A 37 2.91 -6.97 -4.98
C LEU A 37 4.36 -7.49 -4.98
N GLN A 38 5.35 -6.60 -5.09
CA GLN A 38 6.77 -6.96 -5.03
C GLN A 38 7.27 -7.37 -3.63
N SER A 39 6.50 -7.09 -2.56
CA SER A 39 6.86 -7.54 -1.22
C SER A 39 6.73 -9.05 -1.05
N TYR A 40 5.85 -9.71 -1.79
CA TYR A 40 5.66 -11.17 -1.72
C TYR A 40 6.90 -11.94 -2.17
N PRO A 41 7.44 -11.75 -3.40
CA PRO A 41 8.63 -12.47 -3.83
C PRO A 41 9.88 -12.09 -3.04
N LYS A 42 9.96 -10.85 -2.55
CA LYS A 42 11.08 -10.36 -1.73
C LYS A 42 10.96 -10.75 -0.25
N ARG A 43 9.82 -11.29 0.17
CA ARG A 43 9.47 -11.54 1.58
C ARG A 43 9.65 -10.28 2.46
N ASP A 44 9.37 -9.11 1.88
CA ASP A 44 9.61 -7.80 2.49
C ASP A 44 8.41 -7.36 3.35
N THR A 45 8.32 -7.91 4.55
CA THR A 45 7.27 -7.55 5.51
C THR A 45 7.40 -6.11 6.01
N ALA A 46 8.57 -5.47 5.91
CA ALA A 46 8.76 -4.10 6.37
C ALA A 46 8.07 -3.10 5.42
N SER A 47 8.24 -3.26 4.11
CA SER A 47 7.52 -2.46 3.12
C SER A 47 6.03 -2.73 3.19
N LEU A 48 5.62 -3.99 3.29
CA LEU A 48 4.20 -4.33 3.40
C LEU A 48 3.57 -3.73 4.65
N SER A 49 4.26 -3.76 5.80
CA SER A 49 3.79 -3.16 7.05
C SER A 49 3.62 -1.63 6.99
N ARG A 50 4.32 -0.93 6.08
CA ARG A 50 4.13 0.52 5.85
C ARG A 50 2.92 0.81 4.97
N ILE A 51 2.62 -0.07 4.02
CA ILE A 51 1.53 0.09 3.06
C ILE A 51 0.18 -0.21 3.74
N LEU A 52 0.12 -1.27 4.54
CA LEU A 52 -1.11 -1.72 5.19
C LEU A 52 -1.40 -0.88 6.45
N ALA A 53 -2.61 -0.35 6.56
CA ALA A 53 -3.08 0.30 7.77
C ALA A 53 -3.21 -0.70 8.94
N ASP A 54 -3.16 -0.24 10.18
CA ASP A 54 -3.26 -1.12 11.35
C ASP A 54 -4.64 -1.79 11.48
N ASP A 55 -5.68 -1.14 10.96
CA ASP A 55 -7.06 -1.64 10.87
C ASP A 55 -7.35 -2.35 9.53
N PHE A 56 -6.32 -2.70 8.76
CA PHE A 56 -6.46 -3.33 7.46
C PHE A 56 -7.18 -4.69 7.54
N VAL A 57 -8.06 -4.92 6.55
CA VAL A 57 -8.79 -6.18 6.37
C VAL A 57 -8.65 -6.68 4.94
N MET A 58 -8.27 -7.94 4.79
CA MET A 58 -8.29 -8.65 3.50
C MET A 58 -9.30 -9.79 3.50
N ILE A 59 -10.02 -9.99 2.40
CA ILE A 59 -10.69 -11.26 2.08
C ILE A 59 -9.82 -12.03 1.09
N SER A 60 -9.32 -13.18 1.53
CA SER A 60 -8.48 -14.07 0.70
C SER A 60 -9.32 -14.82 -0.35
N PRO A 61 -8.69 -15.50 -1.34
CA PRO A 61 -9.40 -16.30 -2.33
C PRO A 61 -10.27 -17.43 -1.75
N THR A 62 -10.05 -17.82 -0.50
CA THR A 62 -10.85 -18.83 0.22
C THR A 62 -12.04 -18.23 0.98
N GLY A 63 -12.26 -16.92 0.90
CA GLY A 63 -13.26 -16.20 1.68
C GLY A 63 -12.85 -15.91 3.13
N LYS A 64 -11.68 -16.40 3.57
CA LYS A 64 -11.16 -16.11 4.92
C LYS A 64 -10.79 -14.63 5.05
N LYS A 65 -11.24 -14.02 6.15
CA LYS A 65 -10.83 -12.69 6.59
C LYS A 65 -9.43 -12.73 7.24
N LEU A 66 -8.55 -11.84 6.83
CA LEU A 66 -7.17 -11.70 7.31
C LEU A 66 -6.92 -10.28 7.81
N SER A 67 -6.22 -10.16 8.94
CA SER A 67 -5.68 -8.88 9.43
C SER A 67 -4.32 -8.55 8.79
N LYS A 68 -3.82 -7.32 9.00
CA LYS A 68 -2.43 -6.95 8.66
C LYS A 68 -1.41 -7.96 9.19
N THR A 69 -1.52 -8.36 10.47
CA THR A 69 -0.59 -9.31 11.09
C THR A 69 -0.67 -10.69 10.44
N ASP A 70 -1.85 -11.13 10.02
CA ASP A 70 -2.00 -12.40 9.30
C ASP A 70 -1.35 -12.36 7.93
N VAL A 71 -1.54 -11.26 7.18
CA VAL A 71 -0.89 -11.08 5.87
C VAL A 71 0.64 -11.09 6.01
N LEU A 72 1.19 -10.33 6.97
CA LEU A 72 2.63 -10.29 7.22
C LEU A 72 3.19 -11.68 7.61
N ARG A 73 2.43 -12.45 8.40
CA ARG A 73 2.81 -13.83 8.76
C ARG A 73 2.80 -14.75 7.55
N ASN A 74 1.77 -14.66 6.71
CA ASN A 74 1.61 -15.51 5.53
C ASN A 74 2.74 -15.32 4.52
N VAL A 75 3.23 -14.08 4.33
CA VAL A 75 4.41 -13.78 3.49
C VAL A 75 5.65 -14.56 3.92
N LEU A 76 5.75 -14.87 5.22
CA LEU A 76 6.88 -15.57 5.81
C LEU A 76 6.67 -17.09 5.91
N THR A 77 5.61 -17.65 5.34
CA THR A 77 5.40 -19.11 5.32
C THR A 77 6.57 -19.78 4.59
N PRO A 78 7.31 -20.73 5.22
CA PRO A 78 8.51 -21.33 4.60
C PRO A 78 8.20 -22.13 3.33
N ASP A 79 7.13 -22.93 3.35
CA ASP A 79 6.81 -23.87 2.27
C ASP A 79 5.87 -23.29 1.20
N GLN A 80 5.52 -22.01 1.31
CA GLN A 80 4.67 -21.31 0.35
C GLN A 80 5.30 -19.96 0.02
N GLN A 81 5.85 -19.86 -1.19
CA GLN A 81 6.57 -18.67 -1.64
C GLN A 81 6.08 -18.25 -3.01
N ILE A 82 5.66 -17.00 -3.15
CA ILE A 82 5.57 -16.36 -4.47
C ILE A 82 7.00 -16.15 -4.97
N ILE A 83 7.34 -16.68 -6.14
CA ILE A 83 8.66 -16.50 -6.77
C ILE A 83 8.64 -15.23 -7.62
N ASN A 84 7.55 -15.01 -8.33
CA ASN A 84 7.37 -13.86 -9.19
C ASN A 84 5.89 -13.46 -9.24
N VAL A 85 5.64 -12.17 -9.42
CA VAL A 85 4.32 -11.62 -9.71
C VAL A 85 4.43 -10.50 -10.73
N THR A 86 3.50 -10.50 -11.68
CA THR A 86 3.40 -9.52 -12.75
C THR A 86 2.02 -8.90 -12.70
N ILE A 87 1.96 -7.57 -12.69
CA ILE A 87 0.71 -6.82 -12.81
C ILE A 87 0.36 -6.74 -14.29
N ASP A 88 -0.73 -7.41 -14.68
CA ASP A 88 -1.15 -7.52 -16.08
C ASP A 88 -1.97 -6.28 -16.49
N SER A 89 -2.76 -5.75 -15.57
CA SER A 89 -3.52 -4.51 -15.76
C SER A 89 -3.86 -3.87 -14.41
N THR A 90 -4.12 -2.56 -14.42
CA THR A 90 -4.54 -1.80 -13.24
C THR A 90 -5.46 -0.68 -13.65
N ASP A 91 -6.58 -0.55 -12.96
CA ASP A 91 -7.48 0.61 -13.00
C ASP A 91 -7.51 1.26 -11.62
N LEU A 92 -7.47 2.59 -11.58
CA LEU A 92 -7.50 3.36 -10.35
C LEU A 92 -8.49 4.51 -10.49
N GLN A 93 -9.43 4.57 -9.55
CA GLN A 93 -10.35 5.68 -9.37
C GLN A 93 -10.10 6.33 -8.02
N ILE A 94 -10.01 7.66 -7.99
CA ILE A 94 -9.86 8.42 -6.75
C ILE A 94 -11.13 9.25 -6.55
N VAL A 95 -11.76 9.08 -5.39
CA VAL A 95 -12.90 9.87 -4.95
C VAL A 95 -12.53 10.52 -3.62
N ASN A 96 -12.35 11.84 -3.63
CA ASN A 96 -11.84 12.61 -2.50
C ASN A 96 -10.50 12.04 -1.98
N ASN A 97 -10.49 11.49 -0.79
CA ASN A 97 -9.32 10.90 -0.12
C ASN A 97 -9.33 9.36 -0.14
N VAL A 98 -10.14 8.75 -1.00
CA VAL A 98 -10.24 7.29 -1.16
C VAL A 98 -9.79 6.90 -2.56
N GLY A 99 -8.89 5.92 -2.64
CA GLY A 99 -8.47 5.30 -3.88
C GLY A 99 -9.06 3.90 -4.00
N LEU A 100 -9.74 3.62 -5.10
CA LEU A 100 -10.30 2.32 -5.45
C LEU A 100 -9.47 1.75 -6.60
N LEU A 101 -8.68 0.73 -6.31
CA LEU A 101 -7.83 0.07 -7.29
C LEU A 101 -8.40 -1.29 -7.62
N THR A 102 -8.42 -1.64 -8.91
CA THR A 102 -8.63 -3.02 -9.35
C THR A 102 -7.50 -3.43 -10.27
N ALA A 103 -7.12 -4.70 -10.21
CA ALA A 103 -6.02 -5.19 -11.01
C ALA A 103 -6.14 -6.69 -11.27
N TYR A 104 -5.44 -7.12 -12.31
CA TYR A 104 -5.24 -8.52 -12.66
C TYR A 104 -3.76 -8.83 -12.57
N THR A 105 -3.40 -10.01 -12.04
CA THR A 105 -2.00 -10.42 -11.98
C THR A 105 -1.82 -11.87 -12.37
N SER A 106 -0.63 -12.14 -12.87
CA SER A 106 -0.10 -13.49 -13.08
C SER A 106 1.04 -13.72 -12.09
N PHE A 107 1.06 -14.89 -11.45
CA PHE A 107 2.08 -15.22 -10.46
C PHE A 107 2.67 -16.63 -10.69
N VAL A 108 3.90 -16.80 -10.20
CA VAL A 108 4.56 -18.09 -10.08
C VAL A 108 4.83 -18.31 -8.60
N MET A 109 4.46 -19.48 -8.08
CA MET A 109 4.68 -19.83 -6.68
C MET A 109 5.36 -21.20 -6.54
N LYS A 110 6.14 -21.35 -5.48
CA LYS A 110 6.62 -22.63 -4.96
C LYS A 110 5.71 -23.01 -3.79
N ASP A 111 5.05 -24.15 -3.91
CA ASP A 111 4.23 -24.79 -2.88
C ASP A 111 4.86 -26.15 -2.56
N LYS A 112 5.57 -26.23 -1.42
CA LYS A 112 6.51 -27.32 -1.12
C LYS A 112 7.49 -27.49 -2.28
N GLU A 113 7.65 -28.69 -2.83
CA GLU A 113 8.54 -28.93 -3.98
C GLU A 113 7.87 -28.75 -5.36
N LYS A 114 6.66 -28.17 -5.41
CA LYS A 114 5.92 -27.98 -6.67
C LYS A 114 5.91 -26.51 -7.08
N ILE A 115 6.31 -26.25 -8.31
CA ILE A 115 6.11 -24.95 -8.96
C ILE A 115 4.71 -24.91 -9.55
N ARG A 116 3.97 -23.85 -9.25
CA ARG A 116 2.64 -23.58 -9.79
C ARG A 116 2.61 -22.20 -10.44
N LYS A 117 1.76 -22.06 -11.44
CA LYS A 117 1.48 -20.78 -12.08
C LYS A 117 0.01 -20.46 -11.89
N GLY A 118 -0.30 -19.23 -11.57
CA GLY A 118 -1.68 -18.83 -11.35
C GLY A 118 -1.95 -17.41 -11.81
N LYS A 119 -3.24 -17.08 -11.79
CA LYS A 119 -3.77 -15.75 -12.04
C LYS A 119 -4.77 -15.37 -10.98
N ASN A 120 -4.77 -14.12 -10.57
CA ASN A 120 -5.79 -13.55 -9.71
C ASN A 120 -6.32 -12.23 -10.28
N CYS A 121 -7.43 -11.77 -9.73
CA CYS A 121 -7.77 -10.36 -9.73
C CYS A 121 -8.03 -9.90 -8.30
N TYR A 122 -7.91 -8.61 -8.07
CA TYR A 122 -8.18 -8.04 -6.76
C TYR A 122 -8.77 -6.63 -6.85
N SER A 123 -9.41 -6.23 -5.76
CA SER A 123 -9.79 -4.86 -5.47
C SER A 123 -9.17 -4.43 -4.15
N ASP A 124 -8.44 -3.32 -4.19
CA ASP A 124 -7.82 -2.71 -3.02
C ASP A 124 -8.39 -1.31 -2.78
N VAL A 125 -8.59 -0.99 -1.50
CA VAL A 125 -9.05 0.33 -1.07
C VAL A 125 -7.95 1.01 -0.28
N TYR A 126 -7.58 2.20 -0.75
CA TYR A 126 -6.62 3.10 -0.12
C TYR A 126 -7.36 4.30 0.46
N ILE A 127 -6.87 4.82 1.57
CA ILE A 127 -7.36 6.08 2.15
C ILE A 127 -6.20 6.98 2.55
N LYS A 128 -6.32 8.27 2.30
CA LYS A 128 -5.35 9.28 2.74
C LYS A 128 -5.70 9.73 4.16
N ARG A 129 -4.85 9.35 5.12
CA ARG A 129 -4.94 9.71 6.54
C ARG A 129 -3.81 10.66 6.90
N LYS A 130 -4.16 11.87 7.38
CA LYS A 130 -3.18 12.90 7.79
C LYS A 130 -2.10 13.16 6.72
N GLY A 131 -2.49 13.16 5.45
CA GLY A 131 -1.59 13.40 4.31
C GLY A 131 -0.87 12.16 3.76
N THR A 132 -1.00 10.99 4.40
CA THR A 132 -0.34 9.75 3.96
C THR A 132 -1.36 8.73 3.49
N TRP A 133 -1.12 8.11 2.34
CA TRP A 133 -1.93 7.00 1.83
C TRP A 133 -1.59 5.70 2.55
N VAL A 134 -2.62 4.92 2.88
CA VAL A 134 -2.50 3.55 3.41
C VAL A 134 -3.60 2.69 2.80
N ALA A 135 -3.33 1.40 2.60
CA ALA A 135 -4.35 0.42 2.23
C ALA A 135 -5.16 0.03 3.47
N ILE A 136 -6.49 0.03 3.36
CA ILE A 136 -7.42 -0.35 4.44
C ILE A 136 -8.24 -1.59 4.13
N ASN A 137 -8.41 -1.93 2.86
CA ASN A 137 -9.12 -3.13 2.45
C ASN A 137 -8.51 -3.78 1.22
N ALA A 138 -8.62 -5.10 1.15
CA ALA A 138 -8.37 -5.87 -0.06
C ALA A 138 -9.37 -7.03 -0.20
N HIS A 139 -9.68 -7.37 -1.44
CA HIS A 139 -10.41 -8.58 -1.78
C HIS A 139 -9.75 -9.22 -2.99
N GLU A 140 -9.34 -10.48 -2.85
CA GLU A 140 -8.67 -11.23 -3.91
C GLU A 140 -9.53 -12.40 -4.39
N THR A 141 -9.58 -12.62 -5.71
CA THR A 141 -10.20 -13.80 -6.33
C THR A 141 -9.15 -14.57 -7.13
N LEU A 142 -9.03 -15.87 -6.87
CA LEU A 142 -8.21 -16.76 -7.70
C LEU A 142 -8.96 -17.05 -9.00
N LEU A 143 -8.35 -16.76 -10.14
CA LEU A 143 -8.92 -17.00 -11.46
C LEU A 143 -8.47 -18.34 -12.03
N GLU A 144 -7.19 -18.67 -11.84
CA GLU A 144 -6.58 -19.87 -12.39
C GLU A 144 -5.40 -20.32 -11.52
N LEU A 145 -5.22 -21.63 -11.37
CA LEU A 145 -4.02 -22.23 -10.78
C LEU A 145 -3.69 -23.53 -11.51
N LYS A 146 -2.45 -23.64 -11.99
CA LYS A 146 -1.88 -24.78 -12.71
C LYS A 146 -0.64 -25.29 -11.99
#